data_AF-A0A0K8Q9R4-F1
#
_entry.id   AF-A0A0K8Q9R4-F1
#
_cell.length_a   1.000
_cell.length_b   1.000
_cell.length_c   1.000
_cell.angle_alpha   90.00
_cell.angle_beta   90.00
_cell.angle_gamma   90.00
#
_symmetry.space_group_name_H-M   'P 1'
#
loop_
_entity.id
_entity.type
_entity.pdbx_description
1 polymer ?
#
loop_
_entity_poly.entity_id
_entity_poly.type
_entity_poly.pdbx_seq_one_letter_code
_entity_poly.pdbx_strand_id
1 'polypeptide(L)'
;MGKPPVDCATRTSTPQDCEYTVPPSFTITARAMKDATDAAGATFIDTRSWFCSGNTCPAFIRDTPLKRDAVHTTRQYAVLLAGVFKDAVTAAK
;
A
#
# COMPACT_ATOMS: atom_id res chain seq x y z
N MET A 1 2.39 8.86 -6.31
CA MET A 1 1.47 8.50 -5.21
C MET A 1 0.20 7.94 -5.83
N GLY A 2 -0.69 7.30 -5.08
CA GLY A 2 -1.93 6.78 -5.66
C GLY A 2 -2.83 7.89 -6.20
N LYS A 3 -3.72 7.55 -7.15
CA LYS A 3 -4.81 8.44 -7.55
C LYS A 3 -5.98 8.27 -6.56
N PRO A 4 -6.53 9.34 -5.94
CA PRO A 4 -7.71 9.23 -5.12
C PRO A 4 -8.86 8.54 -5.90
N PRO A 5 -9.59 7.58 -5.32
CA PRO A 5 -10.68 6.90 -6.02
C PRO A 5 -11.73 7.85 -6.59
N VAL A 6 -11.98 8.98 -5.90
CA VAL A 6 -12.90 10.03 -6.35
C VAL A 6 -12.50 10.71 -7.65
N ASP A 7 -11.22 10.65 -8.03
CA ASP A 7 -10.70 11.30 -9.25
C ASP A 7 -10.72 10.35 -10.46
N CYS A 8 -10.90 9.04 -10.25
CA CYS A 8 -10.91 8.03 -11.32
C CYS A 8 -12.28 7.36 -11.49
N ALA A 9 -13.10 7.30 -10.44
CA ALA A 9 -14.41 6.67 -10.47
C ALA A 9 -15.43 7.56 -11.18
N THR A 10 -15.88 7.12 -12.35
CA THR A 10 -16.97 7.72 -13.14
C THR A 10 -18.01 6.66 -13.46
N ARG A 11 -19.15 7.06 -14.05
CA ARG A 11 -20.22 6.12 -14.46
C ARG A 11 -19.74 5.03 -15.42
N THR A 12 -18.68 5.30 -16.18
CA THR A 12 -18.14 4.40 -17.21
C THR A 12 -16.78 3.82 -16.84
N SER A 13 -16.26 4.12 -15.65
CA SER A 13 -14.95 3.61 -15.22
C SER A 13 -15.03 2.13 -14.85
N THR A 14 -13.93 1.44 -15.06
CA THR A 14 -13.62 0.09 -14.62
C THR A 14 -12.63 0.13 -13.46
N PRO A 15 -12.45 -0.97 -12.72
CA PRO A 15 -11.42 -1.09 -11.68
C PRO A 15 -10.01 -0.68 -12.12
N GLN A 16 -9.66 -1.07 -13.34
CA GLN A 16 -8.35 -0.84 -13.94
C GLN A 16 -8.07 0.65 -14.16
N ASP A 17 -9.09 1.47 -14.40
CA ASP A 17 -8.95 2.93 -14.58
C ASP A 17 -8.52 3.65 -13.29
N CYS A 18 -8.61 2.96 -12.16
CA CYS A 18 -8.19 3.44 -10.85
C CYS A 18 -6.88 2.79 -10.36
N GLU A 19 -6.23 1.97 -11.19
CA GLU A 19 -4.90 1.44 -10.88
C GLU A 19 -3.83 2.54 -10.98
N TYR A 20 -2.77 2.39 -10.19
CA TYR A 20 -1.59 3.24 -10.29
C TYR A 20 -0.32 2.42 -10.11
N THR A 21 0.80 2.97 -10.54
CA THR A 21 2.11 2.36 -10.34
C THR A 21 2.84 2.96 -9.14
N VAL A 22 3.71 2.17 -8.53
CA VAL A 22 4.52 2.65 -7.40
C VAL A 22 5.41 3.81 -7.89
N PRO A 23 5.29 5.02 -7.31
CA PRO A 23 6.10 6.15 -7.76
C PRO A 23 7.58 5.92 -7.39
N PRO A 24 8.55 6.40 -8.18
CA PRO A 24 9.97 6.28 -7.86
C PRO A 24 10.34 6.82 -6.47
N SER A 25 9.66 7.89 -6.02
CA SER A 25 9.85 8.47 -4.70
C SER A 25 9.57 7.49 -3.57
N PHE A 26 8.56 6.62 -3.70
CA PHE A 26 8.31 5.57 -2.71
C PHE A 26 9.50 4.61 -2.60
N THR A 27 10.04 4.15 -3.73
CA THR A 27 11.19 3.24 -3.75
C THR A 27 12.44 3.87 -3.15
N ILE A 28 12.69 5.15 -3.42
CA ILE A 28 13.81 5.89 -2.83
C ILE A 28 13.66 5.97 -1.31
N THR A 29 12.48 6.38 -0.82
CA THR A 29 12.20 6.47 0.62
C THR A 29 12.28 5.09 1.29
N ALA A 30 11.71 4.04 0.68
CA ALA A 30 11.73 2.69 1.23
C ALA A 30 13.16 2.14 1.36
N ARG A 31 14.04 2.41 0.38
CA ARG A 31 15.46 2.05 0.46
C ARG A 31 16.16 2.78 1.60
N ALA A 32 16.00 4.10 1.69
CA ALA A 32 16.59 4.89 2.77
C ALA A 32 16.11 4.44 4.17
N MET A 33 14.81 4.12 4.30
CA MET A 33 14.26 3.57 5.54
C MET A 33 14.84 2.20 5.87
N LYS A 34 15.00 1.32 4.87
CA LYS A 34 15.64 0.02 5.06
C LYS A 34 17.07 0.18 5.55
N ASP A 35 17.88 1.00 4.87
CA ASP A 35 19.29 1.23 5.23
C ASP A 35 19.43 1.77 6.66
N ALA A 36 18.57 2.73 7.04
CA ALA A 36 18.55 3.28 8.40
C ALA A 36 18.11 2.25 9.46
N THR A 37 17.15 1.39 9.12
CA THR A 37 16.65 0.34 10.02
C THR A 37 17.70 -0.76 10.23
N ASP A 38 18.38 -1.17 9.16
CA ASP A 38 19.49 -2.11 9.20
C ASP A 38 20.64 -1.57 10.08
N ALA A 39 21.01 -0.29 9.91
CA ALA A 39 22.05 0.36 10.70
C ALA A 39 21.68 0.47 12.20
N ALA A 40 20.38 0.53 12.51
CA ALA A 40 19.87 0.54 13.88
C ALA A 40 19.72 -0.87 14.49
N GLY A 41 20.03 -1.94 13.75
CA GLY A 41 19.84 -3.32 14.21
C GLY A 41 18.36 -3.71 14.36
N ALA A 42 17.47 -3.05 13.62
CA ALA A 42 16.04 -3.32 13.60
C ALA A 42 15.61 -4.02 12.30
N THR A 43 14.36 -4.48 12.25
CA THR A 43 13.80 -5.16 11.07
C THR A 43 12.93 -4.20 10.25
N PHE A 44 13.24 -4.05 8.97
CA PHE A 44 12.39 -3.32 8.01
C PHE A 44 11.33 -4.25 7.41
N ILE A 45 10.06 -3.89 7.55
CA ILE A 45 8.92 -4.61 6.95
C ILE A 45 8.47 -3.87 5.69
N ASP A 46 8.72 -4.45 4.50
CA ASP A 46 8.18 -3.91 3.24
C ASP A 46 6.68 -4.22 3.13
N THR A 47 5.85 -3.21 3.33
CA THR A 47 4.38 -3.32 3.29
C THR A 47 3.81 -3.12 1.89
N ARG A 48 4.63 -2.88 0.86
CA ARG A 48 4.16 -2.57 -0.50
C ARG A 48 3.30 -3.69 -1.08
N SER A 49 3.70 -4.95 -0.86
CA SER A 49 2.97 -6.13 -1.33
C SER A 49 1.58 -6.25 -0.72
N TRP A 50 1.32 -5.56 0.39
CA TRP A 50 -0.02 -5.52 1.00
C TRP A 50 -0.95 -4.57 0.25
N PHE A 51 -0.45 -3.72 -0.65
CA PHE A 51 -1.27 -2.76 -1.40
C PHE A 51 -1.12 -2.91 -2.92
N CYS A 52 -0.09 -3.62 -3.39
CA CYS A 52 0.27 -3.72 -4.79
C CYS A 52 0.64 -5.15 -5.17
N SER A 53 0.27 -5.56 -6.38
CA SER A 53 0.77 -6.77 -7.03
C SER A 53 1.86 -6.39 -8.02
N GLY A 54 3.12 -6.71 -7.70
CA GLY A 54 4.28 -6.23 -8.46
C GLY A 54 4.36 -4.70 -8.43
N ASN A 55 4.24 -4.07 -9.61
CA ASN A 55 4.23 -2.61 -9.73
C ASN A 55 2.83 -2.02 -9.92
N THR A 56 1.77 -2.84 -9.89
CA THR A 56 0.39 -2.40 -10.09
C THR A 56 -0.32 -2.36 -8.75
N CYS A 57 -0.86 -1.20 -8.40
CA CYS A 57 -1.57 -0.96 -7.15
C CYS A 57 -3.05 -0.66 -7.45
N PRO A 58 -3.97 -1.58 -7.14
CA PRO A 58 -5.40 -1.34 -7.36
C PRO A 58 -5.96 -0.36 -6.34
N ALA A 59 -7.05 0.32 -6.70
CA ALA A 59 -7.81 1.14 -5.76
C ALA A 59 -8.68 0.32 -4.79
N PHE A 60 -9.01 -0.93 -5.16
CA PHE A 60 -9.87 -1.82 -4.38
C PHE A 60 -9.52 -3.30 -4.59
N ILE A 61 -9.81 -4.11 -3.58
CA ILE A 61 -9.78 -5.57 -3.65
C ILE A 61 -11.22 -6.03 -3.43
N ARG A 62 -11.79 -6.72 -4.44
CA ARG A 62 -13.22 -7.04 -4.50
C ARG A 62 -14.06 -5.76 -4.37
N ASP A 63 -14.77 -5.60 -3.27
CA ASP A 63 -15.64 -4.49 -2.93
C ASP A 63 -15.03 -3.54 -1.87
N THR A 64 -13.79 -3.80 -1.43
CA THR A 64 -13.14 -3.01 -0.38
C THR A 64 -12.16 -1.99 -0.97
N PRO A 65 -12.38 -0.67 -0.78
CA PRO A 65 -11.41 0.35 -1.19
C PRO A 65 -10.16 0.30 -0.29
N LEU A 66 -8.98 0.27 -0.90
CA LEU A 66 -7.71 0.16 -0.18
C LEU A 66 -7.34 1.47 0.48
N LYS A 67 -7.48 2.59 -0.25
CA LYS A 67 -7.12 3.93 0.20
C LYS A 67 -8.27 4.91 0.02
N ARG A 68 -8.36 5.88 0.93
CA ARG A 68 -9.29 7.02 0.85
C ARG A 68 -8.82 8.05 -0.17
N ASP A 69 -7.51 8.25 -0.23
CA ASP A 69 -6.84 9.23 -1.09
C ASP A 69 -5.49 8.67 -1.58
N ALA A 70 -4.59 9.54 -2.02
CA ALA A 70 -3.30 9.14 -2.58
C ALA A 70 -2.43 8.29 -1.63
N VAL A 71 -2.61 8.42 -0.31
CA VAL A 71 -1.70 7.82 0.69
C VAL A 71 -2.41 7.12 1.86
N HIS A 72 -3.61 7.55 2.28
CA HIS A 72 -4.25 7.03 3.50
C HIS A 72 -5.07 5.76 3.25
N THR A 73 -4.81 4.71 4.03
CA THR A 73 -5.61 3.48 4.03
C THR A 73 -7.04 3.72 4.53
N THR A 74 -8.02 2.97 4.04
CA THR A 74 -9.38 3.02 4.60
C THR A 74 -9.48 2.21 5.90
N ARG A 75 -10.48 2.50 6.73
CA ARG A 75 -10.75 1.70 7.93
C ARG A 75 -11.09 0.25 7.56
N GLN A 76 -11.88 0.06 6.51
CA GLN A 76 -12.32 -1.25 6.02
C GLN A 76 -11.12 -2.10 5.65
N TYR A 77 -10.17 -1.54 4.89
CA TYR A 77 -8.98 -2.27 4.49
C TYR A 77 -8.01 -2.49 5.66
N ALA A 78 -7.85 -1.52 6.56
CA ALA A 78 -7.04 -1.68 7.76
C ALA A 78 -7.51 -2.84 8.66
N VAL A 79 -8.82 -3.06 8.78
CA VAL A 79 -9.38 -4.21 9.52
C VAL A 79 -8.99 -5.53 8.86
N LEU A 80 -9.01 -5.62 7.53
CA LEU A 80 -8.56 -6.82 6.80
C LEU A 80 -7.04 -7.05 6.95
N LEU A 81 -6.25 -5.98 6.95
CA LEU A 81 -4.79 -6.04 7.10
C LEU A 81 -4.33 -6.36 8.54
N ALA A 82 -5.18 -6.20 9.55
CA ALA A 82 -4.76 -6.28 10.95
C ALA A 82 -4.07 -7.61 11.31
N GLY A 83 -4.53 -8.73 10.76
CA GLY A 83 -3.90 -10.04 10.93
C GLY A 83 -2.51 -10.12 10.30
N VAL A 84 -2.39 -9.73 9.02
CA VAL A 84 -1.11 -9.69 8.29
C VAL A 84 -0.10 -8.78 9.00
N PHE A 85 -0.56 -7.62 9.47
CA PHE A 85 0.27 -6.69 10.23
C PHE A 85 0.78 -7.32 11.52
N LYS A 86 -0.12 -7.94 12.31
CA LYS A 86 0.23 -8.63 13.56
C LYS A 86 1.28 -9.70 13.29
N ASP A 87 1.06 -10.56 12.29
CA ASP A 87 1.98 -11.65 11.96
C ASP A 87 3.35 -11.10 11.58
N ALA A 88 3.40 -10.07 10.72
CA ALA A 88 4.64 -9.43 10.29
C ALA A 88 5.43 -8.84 11.47
N VAL A 89 4.79 -8.12 12.39
CA VAL A 89 5.50 -7.54 13.55
C VAL A 89 5.91 -8.58 14.59
N THR A 90 5.18 -9.69 14.68
CA THR A 90 5.57 -10.80 15.59
C THR A 90 6.72 -11.64 15.02
N ALA A 91 6.79 -11.78 13.69
CA ALA A 91 7.87 -12.50 13.01
C ALA A 91 9.16 -11.68 12.88
N ALA A 92 9.06 -10.34 12.90
CA ALA A 92 10.18 -9.42 12.81
C ALA A 92 10.97 -9.24 14.12
N LYS A 93 10.64 -10.02 15.16
CA LYS A 93 11.31 -10.04 16.47
C LYS A 93 12.61 -10.81 16.45
#